data_AF-A0A3D3K6M8-F1
#
_entry.id   AF-A0A3D3K6M8-F1
#
_cell.length_a   1.000
_cell.length_b   1.000
_cell.length_c   1.000
_cell.angle_alpha   90.00
_cell.angle_beta   90.00
_cell.angle_gamma   90.00
#
_symmetry.space_group_name_H-M   'P 1'
#
loop_
_entity.id
_entity.type
_entity.pdbx_description
1 polymer ?
#
loop_
_entity_poly.entity_id
_entity_poly.type
_entity_poly.pdbx_seq_one_letter_code
_entity_poly.pdbx_strand_id
1 'polypeptide(L)'
;KDGEEQLGTRTRVKVVKNKVAPPFKRAEFDIMFGEGISKIGEIIDLGVDFGVLKKAGSWFSYGDRKIGQGRDSVKELLRSDAALAEEIETKVREAMKSAKE
;
A
#
# COMPACT_ATOMS: atom_id res chain seq x y z
N LYS A 1 -11.80 7.08 10.96
CA LYS A 1 -12.42 8.35 11.39
C LYS A 1 -12.03 8.50 12.85
N ASP A 2 -10.90 9.14 13.08
CA ASP A 2 -10.58 9.68 14.40
C ASP A 2 -11.14 11.10 14.42
N GLY A 3 -12.04 11.36 15.37
CA GLY A 3 -12.65 12.65 15.75
C GLY A 3 -12.87 13.72 14.67
N GLU A 4 -14.11 13.86 14.20
CA GLU A 4 -14.70 15.04 13.52
C GLU A 4 -14.05 15.63 12.25
N GLU A 5 -12.75 15.44 11.99
CA GLU A 5 -12.05 15.96 10.83
C GLU A 5 -11.85 14.88 9.75
N GLN A 6 -12.19 15.22 8.51
CA GLN A 6 -11.92 14.35 7.37
C GLN A 6 -10.43 14.38 7.06
N LEU A 7 -9.66 13.44 7.61
CA LEU A 7 -8.19 13.37 7.44
C LEU A 7 -7.75 13.02 6.01
N GLY A 8 -8.65 12.48 5.19
CA GLY A 8 -8.35 12.12 3.80
C GLY A 8 -9.56 11.60 3.03
N THR A 9 -9.35 11.34 1.74
CA THR A 9 -10.34 10.79 0.82
C THR A 9 -9.78 9.57 0.11
N ARG A 10 -10.55 8.48 0.08
CA ARG A 10 -10.23 7.31 -0.74
C ARG A 10 -10.59 7.60 -2.19
N THR A 11 -9.61 7.53 -3.08
CA THR A 11 -9.74 7.87 -4.51
C THR A 11 -9.54 6.63 -5.36
N ARG A 12 -10.41 6.47 -6.36
CA ARG A 12 -10.32 5.40 -7.36
C ARG A 12 -10.08 6.01 -8.73
N VAL A 13 -9.01 5.60 -9.38
CA VAL A 13 -8.63 6.08 -10.72
C VAL A 13 -8.76 4.95 -11.73
N LYS A 14 -9.38 5.23 -12.88
CA LYS A 14 -9.47 4.30 -14.01
C LYS A 14 -8.70 4.88 -15.19
N VAL A 15 -7.76 4.12 -15.74
CA VAL A 15 -7.01 4.51 -16.93
C VAL A 15 -7.88 4.26 -18.17
N VAL A 16 -8.61 5.27 -18.62
CA VAL A 16 -9.56 5.14 -19.75
C VAL A 16 -8.88 5.01 -21.12
N LYS A 17 -7.67 5.54 -21.28
CA LYS A 17 -6.90 5.46 -22.52
C LYS A 17 -5.42 5.29 -22.19
N ASN A 18 -4.81 4.24 -22.72
CA ASN A 18 -3.38 3.97 -22.58
C ASN A 18 -2.86 3.47 -23.94
N LYS A 19 -1.81 4.11 -24.46
CA LYS A 19 -1.16 3.74 -25.74
C LYS A 19 0.15 2.96 -25.56
N VAL A 20 0.63 2.83 -24.33
CA VAL A 20 1.92 2.19 -24.01
C VAL A 20 1.72 0.82 -23.37
N ALA A 21 0.60 0.62 -22.66
CA ALA A 21 0.27 -0.63 -22.00
C ALA A 21 -1.26 -0.86 -22.03
N PRO A 22 -1.76 -2.02 -21.55
CA PRO A 22 -3.19 -2.33 -21.58
C PRO A 22 -4.04 -1.23 -20.91
N PRO A 23 -5.09 -0.72 -21.58
CA PRO A 23 -6.00 0.27 -21.01
C PRO A 23 -6.95 -0.36 -19.97
N PHE A 24 -7.75 0.49 -19.33
CA PHE A 24 -8.83 0.15 -18.38
C PHE A 24 -8.42 -0.45 -17.03
N LYS A 25 -7.13 -0.40 -16.70
CA LYS A 25 -6.66 -0.70 -15.35
C LYS A 25 -7.22 0.28 -14.34
N ARG A 26 -7.42 -0.20 -13.11
CA ARG A 26 -7.93 0.56 -11.97
C ARG A 26 -6.85 0.61 -10.89
N ALA A 27 -6.74 1.75 -10.22
CA ALA A 27 -5.92 1.93 -9.04
C ALA A 27 -6.79 2.57 -7.94
N GLU A 28 -6.59 2.15 -6.70
CA GLU A 28 -7.26 2.69 -5.53
C GLU A 28 -6.20 3.13 -4.53
N PHE A 29 -6.29 4.38 -4.08
CA PHE A 29 -5.34 4.94 -3.13
C PHE A 29 -6.00 6.00 -2.26
N ASP A 30 -5.40 6.24 -1.10
CA ASP A 30 -5.86 7.25 -0.15
C ASP A 30 -5.11 8.57 -0.39
N ILE A 31 -5.84 9.68 -0.52
CA ILE A 31 -5.30 11.04 -0.57
C ILE A 31 -5.53 11.67 0.80
N MET A 32 -4.45 11.94 1.54
CA MET A 32 -4.49 12.63 2.83
C MET A 32 -4.41 14.13 2.60
N PHE A 33 -5.23 14.91 3.30
CA PHE A 33 -5.17 16.37 3.17
C PHE A 33 -3.86 16.89 3.80
N GLY A 34 -3.13 17.74 3.07
CA GLY A 34 -1.83 18.28 3.52
C GLY A 34 -0.60 17.42 3.20
N GLU A 35 -0.75 16.09 3.12
CA GLU A 35 0.35 15.17 2.76
C GLU A 35 0.29 14.67 1.30
N GLY A 36 -0.89 14.67 0.67
CA GLY A 36 -1.08 14.16 -0.69
C GLY A 36 -1.30 12.65 -0.73
N ILE A 37 -0.77 11.99 -1.77
CA ILE A 37 -1.01 10.55 -2.02
C ILE A 37 -0.25 9.71 -0.99
N SER A 38 -0.96 8.85 -0.26
CA SER A 38 -0.36 7.97 0.74
C SER A 38 0.32 6.75 0.11
N LYS A 39 1.56 6.95 -0.40
CA LYS A 39 2.38 5.87 -0.99
C LYS A 39 2.54 4.68 -0.04
N ILE A 40 2.76 4.95 1.25
CA ILE A 40 2.98 3.91 2.26
C ILE A 40 1.72 3.09 2.51
N GLY A 41 0.55 3.72 2.49
CA GLY A 41 -0.72 2.99 2.57
C GLY A 41 -0.89 2.01 1.40
N GLU A 42 -0.51 2.44 0.20
CA GLU A 42 -0.58 1.62 -1.01
C GLU A 42 0.41 0.44 -0.97
N ILE A 43 1.63 0.65 -0.47
CA ILE A 43 2.62 -0.43 -0.28
C ILE A 43 2.08 -1.51 0.66
N ILE A 44 1.40 -1.14 1.74
CA ILE A 44 0.83 -2.10 2.68
C ILE A 44 -0.30 -2.90 2.03
N ASP A 45 -1.21 -2.23 1.33
CA ASP A 45 -2.35 -2.89 0.68
C ASP A 45 -1.89 -3.85 -0.41
N LEU A 46 -1.03 -3.38 -1.31
CA LEU A 46 -0.45 -4.22 -2.36
C LEU A 46 0.41 -5.33 -1.76
N GLY A 47 1.14 -5.06 -0.67
CA GLY A 47 1.92 -6.05 0.05
C GLY A 47 1.06 -7.21 0.56
N VAL A 48 -0.13 -6.92 1.09
CA VAL A 48 -1.06 -7.97 1.53
C VAL A 48 -1.67 -8.70 0.33
N ASP A 49 -2.10 -7.96 -0.69
CA ASP A 49 -2.73 -8.53 -1.89
C ASP A 49 -1.81 -9.49 -2.65
N PHE A 50 -0.52 -9.14 -2.76
CA PHE A 50 0.51 -9.96 -3.42
C PHE A 50 1.22 -10.94 -2.47
N GLY A 51 0.81 -11.02 -1.20
CA GLY A 51 1.33 -11.99 -0.22
C GLY A 51 2.75 -11.70 0.31
N VAL A 52 3.30 -10.52 0.04
CA VAL A 52 4.58 -10.06 0.62
C VAL A 52 4.42 -9.77 2.12
N LEU A 53 3.27 -9.21 2.50
CA LEU A 53 2.85 -9.00 3.87
C LEU A 53 1.78 -10.01 4.26
N LYS A 54 1.94 -10.63 5.42
CA LYS A 54 0.96 -11.57 5.99
C LYS A 54 0.10 -10.84 7.00
N LYS A 55 -1.22 -10.87 6.80
CA LYS A 55 -2.20 -10.33 7.74
C LYS A 55 -2.84 -11.47 8.54
N ALA A 56 -2.61 -11.49 9.85
CA ALA A 56 -3.22 -12.42 10.79
C ALA A 56 -4.20 -11.65 11.69
N GLY A 57 -5.46 -11.55 11.26
CA GLY A 57 -6.48 -10.75 11.93
C GLY A 57 -6.11 -9.25 11.90
N SER A 58 -5.88 -8.66 13.06
CA SER A 58 -5.43 -7.26 13.20
C SER A 58 -3.91 -7.09 13.15
N TRP A 59 -3.14 -8.18 13.09
CA TRP A 59 -1.68 -8.13 13.06
C TRP A 59 -1.13 -8.24 11.65
N PHE A 60 -0.06 -7.51 11.39
CA PHE A 60 0.71 -7.59 10.16
C PHE A 60 2.09 -8.17 10.46
N SER A 61 2.55 -9.03 9.56
CA SER A 61 3.87 -9.66 9.60
C SER A 61 4.54 -9.53 8.24
N TYR A 62 5.86 -9.37 8.26
CA TYR A 62 6.72 -9.40 7.08
C TYR A 62 7.71 -10.56 7.23
N GLY A 63 7.62 -11.55 6.34
CA GLY A 63 8.30 -12.84 6.52
C GLY A 63 7.86 -13.50 7.84
N ASP A 64 8.82 -13.72 8.74
CA ASP A 64 8.60 -14.29 10.08
C ASP A 64 8.53 -13.22 11.19
N ARG A 65 8.76 -11.94 10.85
CA ARG A 65 8.76 -10.83 11.81
C ARG A 65 7.39 -10.18 11.90
N LYS A 66 6.87 -10.00 13.11
CA LYS A 66 5.69 -9.16 13.36
C LYS A 66 6.08 -7.69 13.25
N ILE A 67 5.37 -6.93 12.41
CA ILE A 67 5.67 -5.52 12.12
C ILE A 67 4.74 -4.55 12.84
N GLY A 68 3.49 -4.93 13.13
CA GLY A 68 2.60 -4.07 13.88
C GLY A 68 1.16 -4.58 13.97
N GLN A 69 0.39 -3.95 14.85
CA GLN A 69 -1.04 -4.17 14.99
C GLN A 69 -1.80 -3.01 14.35
N GLY A 70 -2.65 -3.32 13.38
CA GLY A 70 -3.41 -2.34 12.64
C GLY A 70 -2.61 -1.68 11.53
N ARG A 71 -3.32 -1.03 10.60
CA ARG A 71 -2.73 -0.42 9.41
C ARG A 71 -1.91 0.82 9.76
N ASP A 72 -2.36 1.63 10.72
CA ASP A 72 -1.71 2.89 11.06
C ASP A 72 -0.36 2.70 11.77
N SER A 73 -0.25 1.71 12.67
CA SER A 73 1.03 1.34 13.29
C SER A 73 2.08 0.89 12.26
N VAL A 74 1.66 0.12 11.25
CA VAL A 74 2.56 -0.29 10.16
C VAL A 74 2.94 0.90 9.28
N LYS A 75 2.00 1.84 9.01
CA LYS A 75 2.33 3.07 8.29
C LYS A 75 3.40 3.89 9.02
N GLU A 76 3.29 4.04 10.33
CA GLU A 76 4.30 4.75 11.13
C GLU A 76 5.65 4.03 11.11
N LEU A 77 5.66 2.70 11.20
CA LEU A 77 6.90 1.91 11.07
C LEU A 77 7.56 2.13 9.71
N LEU A 78 6.80 2.06 8.61
CA LEU A 78 7.35 2.26 7.27
C LEU A 78 7.71 3.72 6.97
N ARG A 79 7.10 4.69 7.67
CA ARG A 79 7.51 6.10 7.61
C ARG A 79 8.84 6.33 8.32
N SER A 80 9.05 5.66 9.45
CA SER A 80 10.26 5.81 10.26
C SER A 80 11.44 5.00 9.71
N ASP A 81 11.18 3.84 9.11
CA ASP A 81 12.18 2.97 8.50
C ASP A 81 12.04 2.95 6.97
N ALA A 82 12.67 3.94 6.33
CA ALA A 82 12.66 4.08 4.88
C ALA A 82 13.33 2.90 4.15
N ALA A 83 14.33 2.26 4.79
CA ALA A 83 15.03 1.11 4.20
C ALA A 83 14.09 -0.10 4.13
N LEU A 84 13.34 -0.37 5.20
CA LEU A 84 12.33 -1.42 5.21
C LEU A 84 11.20 -1.13 4.19
N ALA A 85 10.78 0.12 4.07
CA ALA A 85 9.76 0.52 3.11
C ALA A 85 10.20 0.28 1.66
N GLU A 86 11.44 0.62 1.30
CA GLU A 86 11.99 0.40 -0.04
C GLU A 86 12.18 -1.10 -0.34
N GLU A 87 12.59 -1.89 0.65
CA GLU A 87 12.69 -3.34 0.52
C GLU A 87 11.32 -3.96 0.20
N ILE A 88 10.28 -3.60 0.97
CA ILE A 88 8.93 -4.10 0.76
C ILE A 88 8.39 -3.62 -0.59
N GLU A 89 8.59 -2.34 -0.94
CA GLU A 89 8.16 -1.82 -2.25
C GLU A 89 8.78 -2.61 -3.40
N THR A 90 10.09 -2.91 -3.31
CA THR A 90 10.80 -3.66 -4.34
C THR A 90 10.22 -5.06 -4.49
N LYS A 91 10.03 -5.79 -3.39
CA LYS A 91 9.43 -7.14 -3.42
C LYS A 91 7.99 -7.12 -3.93
N VAL A 92 7.21 -6.11 -3.58
CA VAL A 92 5.85 -5.93 -4.09
C VAL A 92 5.84 -5.67 -5.59
N ARG A 93 6.75 -4.83 -6.10
CA ARG A 93 6.90 -4.58 -7.54
C ARG A 93 7.36 -5.83 -8.30
N GLU A 94 8.22 -6.64 -7.71
CA GLU A 94 8.65 -7.92 -8.28
C GLU A 94 7.50 -8.92 -8.33
N ALA A 95 6.77 -9.11 -7.22
CA ALA A 95 5.59 -9.97 -7.17
C ALA A 95 4.52 -9.56 -8.18
N MET A 96 4.32 -8.24 -8.37
CA MET A 96 3.42 -7.70 -9.40
C MET A 96 3.85 -8.03 -10.84
N LYS A 97 5.15 -8.08 -11.10
CA LYS A 97 5.67 -8.43 -12.44
C LYS A 97 5.50 -9.93 -12.69
N SER A 98 5.85 -10.77 -11.71
CA SER A 98 5.77 -12.23 -11.83
C SER A 98 4.34 -12.76 -11.90
N ALA A 99 3.37 -12.12 -11.26
CA ALA A 99 1.94 -12.49 -11.38
C ALA A 99 1.33 -12.20 -12.77
N LYS A 100 2.11 -11.58 -13.66
CA LYS A 100 1.68 -11.14 -14.99
C LYS A 100 2.28 -11.97 -16.12
N GLU A 101 3.11 -12.97 -15.79
CA GLU A 101 3.54 -14.07 -16.66
C GLU A 101 2.61 -15.27 -16.48
#